data_AF-A0A9E1BE25-F1
#
_entry.id   AF-A0A9E1BE25-F1
#
_cell.length_a   1.000
_cell.length_b   1.000
_cell.length_c   1.000
_cell.angle_alpha   90.00
_cell.angle_beta   90.00
_cell.angle_gamma   90.00
#
_symmetry.space_group_name_H-M   'P 1'
#
loop_
_entity.id
_entity.type
_entity.pdbx_description
1 polymer ?
#
loop_
_entity_poly.entity_id
_entity_poly.type
_entity_poly.pdbx_seq_one_letter_code
_entity_poly.pdbx_strand_id
1 'polypeptide(L)'
;MKKFKFLKFPALFLALVVAAFLILDQIYPLNLDALKKDEAKILFDKNGEIINMKLSSDGIWRFHEQSFPNSLKQCVVLFEDRYFYYHFGVNFASIFRAFFHNLRSDNRIGASTITMQVARMLEPSDRSYKNKIREIFRAFQLELHFSKDEILNLYLNLAPYGGNIEGAKAASFFYFGKELNELSYAQAALLSTIPKNPNKNRLDRVSNINALKNRVIKMLYKANLIDLSAFKRAQAEPFKNVRIRAVVNAGDYANVAFKNQISKASLDLNLQKDMLKILKDAMFSLKAKNANNAAAVVIDNKKMSVVAFIGSHDERARDGKNSALNMKRNTGSTLKPFIYS
;
A
#
# COMPACT_ATOMS: atom_id res chain seq x y z
N MET A 1 60.56 10.79 7.58
CA MET A 1 59.74 9.95 6.66
C MET A 1 59.21 8.65 7.30
N LYS A 2 58.62 8.65 8.50
CA LYS A 2 58.04 7.42 9.15
C LYS A 2 56.51 7.40 9.30
N LYS A 3 55.80 8.52 9.07
CA LYS A 3 54.32 8.61 9.26
C LYS A 3 53.50 7.91 8.16
N PHE A 4 54.05 7.68 6.97
CA PHE A 4 53.32 7.04 5.86
C PHE A 4 53.22 5.51 5.93
N LYS A 5 54.03 4.82 6.77
CA LYS A 5 53.93 3.34 6.88
C LYS A 5 52.76 2.90 7.76
N PHE A 6 52.32 3.71 8.73
CA PHE A 6 51.24 3.36 9.65
C PHE A 6 49.83 3.49 9.05
N LEU A 7 49.64 4.36 8.04
CA LEU A 7 48.37 4.49 7.31
C LEU A 7 48.16 3.42 6.22
N LYS A 8 49.22 2.73 5.76
CA LYS A 8 49.10 1.75 4.68
C LYS A 8 48.35 0.48 5.09
N PHE A 9 48.55 0.01 6.32
CA PHE A 9 47.88 -1.18 6.84
C PHE A 9 46.35 -1.03 6.97
N PRO A 10 45.80 0.03 7.58
CA PRO A 10 44.35 0.20 7.66
C PRO A 10 43.71 0.47 6.30
N ALA A 11 44.38 1.20 5.41
CA ALA A 11 43.88 1.43 4.05
C ALA A 11 43.83 0.12 3.24
N LEU A 12 44.86 -0.72 3.33
CA LEU A 12 44.89 -2.02 2.68
C LEU A 12 43.83 -2.96 3.26
N PHE A 13 43.67 -2.99 4.59
CA PHE A 13 42.63 -3.77 5.24
C PHE A 13 41.22 -3.34 4.80
N LEU A 14 40.94 -2.03 4.76
CA LEU A 14 39.67 -1.51 4.27
C LEU A 14 39.44 -1.88 2.80
N ALA A 15 40.47 -1.76 1.95
CA ALA A 15 40.38 -2.16 0.55
C ALA A 15 40.08 -3.66 0.40
N LEU A 16 40.69 -4.52 1.22
CA LEU A 16 40.39 -5.96 1.25
C LEU A 16 38.96 -6.24 1.74
N VAL A 17 38.47 -5.52 2.76
CA VAL A 17 37.08 -5.65 3.24
C VAL A 17 36.09 -5.23 2.15
N VAL A 18 36.36 -4.11 1.45
CA VAL A 18 35.53 -3.65 0.34
C VAL A 18 35.58 -4.64 -0.82
N ALA A 19 36.77 -5.13 -1.20
CA ALA A 19 36.90 -6.13 -2.26
C ALA A 19 36.17 -7.44 -1.92
N ALA A 20 36.31 -7.93 -0.69
CA ALA A 20 35.58 -9.09 -0.21
C ALA A 20 34.07 -8.87 -0.23
N PHE A 21 33.60 -7.67 0.17
CA PHE A 21 32.20 -7.31 0.08
C PHE A 21 31.69 -7.32 -1.38
N LEU A 22 32.42 -6.71 -2.31
CA LEU A 22 32.04 -6.67 -3.74
C LEU A 22 32.01 -8.07 -4.37
N ILE A 23 32.95 -8.94 -3.99
CA ILE A 23 32.94 -10.36 -4.40
C ILE A 23 31.70 -11.06 -3.85
N LEU A 24 31.37 -10.86 -2.57
CA LEU A 24 30.18 -11.44 -1.96
C LEU A 24 28.88 -10.89 -2.55
N ASP A 25 28.84 -9.61 -2.95
CA ASP A 25 27.69 -9.00 -3.63
C ASP A 25 27.40 -9.69 -4.97
N GLN A 26 28.45 -10.05 -5.72
CA GLN A 26 28.31 -10.80 -6.98
C GLN A 26 27.90 -12.26 -6.77
N ILE A 27 28.47 -12.94 -5.75
CA ILE A 27 28.14 -14.34 -5.45
C ILE A 27 26.73 -14.47 -4.87
N TYR A 28 26.30 -13.50 -4.06
CA TYR A 28 25.01 -13.47 -3.40
C TYR A 28 24.25 -12.19 -3.79
N PRO A 29 23.72 -12.10 -5.02
CA PRO A 29 23.02 -10.91 -5.48
C PRO A 29 21.80 -10.60 -4.61
N LEU A 30 21.42 -9.31 -4.60
CA LEU A 30 20.24 -8.83 -3.92
C LEU A 30 18.98 -9.40 -4.58
N ASN A 31 18.13 -10.09 -3.81
CA ASN A 31 16.85 -10.57 -4.32
C ASN A 31 15.80 -9.45 -4.30
N LEU A 32 15.27 -9.12 -5.48
CA LEU A 32 14.25 -8.08 -5.69
C LEU A 32 12.88 -8.65 -6.09
N ASP A 33 12.66 -9.96 -6.00
CA ASP A 33 11.40 -10.59 -6.43
C ASP A 33 10.21 -10.13 -5.59
N ALA A 34 10.44 -9.71 -4.34
CA ALA A 34 9.41 -9.06 -3.52
C ALA A 34 8.83 -7.79 -4.15
N LEU A 35 9.58 -7.11 -5.02
CA LEU A 35 9.11 -5.94 -5.77
C LEU A 35 8.25 -6.30 -7.00
N LYS A 36 8.31 -7.56 -7.45
CA LYS A 36 7.54 -8.06 -8.59
C LYS A 36 6.20 -8.68 -8.19
N LYS A 37 5.87 -8.70 -6.90
CA LYS A 37 4.58 -9.19 -6.39
C LYS A 37 3.45 -8.41 -7.04
N ASP A 38 2.35 -9.10 -7.32
CA ASP A 38 1.24 -8.50 -8.01
C ASP A 38 0.54 -7.43 -7.17
N GLU A 39 0.03 -6.42 -7.86
CA GLU A 39 -0.72 -5.33 -7.23
C GLU A 39 -2.20 -5.68 -7.11
N ALA A 40 -2.86 -5.01 -6.17
CA ALA A 40 -4.31 -5.03 -6.11
C ALA A 40 -4.88 -4.33 -7.35
N LYS A 41 -5.92 -4.92 -7.92
CA LYS A 41 -6.52 -4.44 -9.17
C LYS A 41 -7.62 -3.45 -8.86
N ILE A 42 -7.59 -2.29 -9.52
CA ILE A 42 -8.60 -1.25 -9.39
C ILE A 42 -9.23 -1.01 -10.77
N LEU A 43 -10.56 -1.00 -10.81
CA LEU A 43 -11.33 -0.65 -11.99
C LEU A 43 -11.95 0.73 -11.76
N PHE A 44 -11.59 1.67 -12.62
CA PHE A 44 -12.13 3.01 -12.65
C PHE A 44 -13.27 3.12 -13.68
N ASP A 45 -14.21 4.01 -13.41
CA ASP A 45 -15.26 4.41 -14.33
C ASP A 45 -14.73 5.38 -15.40
N LYS A 46 -15.62 5.80 -16.31
CA LYS A 46 -15.27 6.76 -17.37
C LYS A 46 -14.73 8.10 -16.83
N ASN A 47 -15.16 8.51 -15.64
CA ASN A 47 -14.83 9.76 -14.96
C ASN A 47 -13.61 9.63 -14.01
N GLY A 48 -13.10 8.42 -13.77
CA GLY A 48 -11.99 8.17 -12.86
C GLY A 48 -12.42 7.77 -11.43
N GLU A 49 -13.71 7.54 -11.18
CA GLU A 49 -14.18 7.03 -9.90
C GLU A 49 -13.97 5.52 -9.79
N ILE A 50 -13.67 5.01 -8.58
CA ILE A 50 -13.46 3.58 -8.38
C ILE A 50 -14.81 2.84 -8.45
N ILE A 51 -14.91 1.86 -9.36
CA ILE A 51 -16.04 0.94 -9.47
C ILE A 51 -15.80 -0.32 -8.65
N ASN A 52 -14.62 -0.91 -8.79
CA ASN A 52 -14.32 -2.21 -8.18
C ASN A 52 -12.85 -2.32 -7.81
N MET A 53 -12.59 -3.01 -6.71
CA MET A 53 -11.25 -3.29 -6.21
C MET A 53 -11.12 -4.79 -5.92
N LYS A 54 -10.00 -5.39 -6.31
CA LYS A 54 -9.62 -6.74 -5.94
C LYS A 54 -8.25 -6.79 -5.32
N LEU A 55 -8.12 -7.65 -4.32
CA LEU A 55 -6.84 -7.99 -3.72
C LEU A 55 -5.87 -8.54 -4.76
N SER A 56 -4.58 -8.38 -4.48
CA SER A 56 -3.54 -9.18 -5.11
C SER A 56 -3.74 -10.67 -4.82
N SER A 57 -3.03 -11.51 -5.55
CA SER A 57 -3.05 -12.97 -5.46
C SER A 57 -2.71 -13.49 -4.06
N ASP A 58 -1.84 -12.77 -3.34
CA ASP A 58 -1.45 -13.05 -1.95
C ASP A 58 -2.41 -12.43 -0.90
N GLY A 59 -3.54 -11.85 -1.32
CA GLY A 59 -4.58 -11.34 -0.43
C GLY A 59 -4.28 -9.99 0.20
N ILE A 60 -3.35 -9.21 -0.39
CA ILE A 60 -2.87 -7.93 0.12
C ILE A 60 -3.41 -6.77 -0.73
N TRP A 61 -3.67 -5.64 -0.07
CA TRP A 61 -3.88 -4.37 -0.73
C TRP A 61 -2.53 -3.71 -0.96
N ARG A 62 -2.03 -3.82 -2.18
CA ARG A 62 -0.76 -3.26 -2.63
C ARG A 62 -1.01 -2.34 -3.81
N PHE A 63 -0.70 -1.06 -3.64
CA PHE A 63 -0.73 -0.06 -4.71
C PHE A 63 0.67 0.51 -4.84
N HIS A 64 1.30 0.32 -6.00
CA HIS A 64 2.63 0.87 -6.24
C HIS A 64 2.54 2.37 -6.51
N GLU A 65 3.51 3.10 -5.98
CA GLU A 65 3.66 4.53 -6.22
C GLU A 65 5.14 4.86 -6.39
N GLN A 66 5.44 5.71 -7.37
CA GLN A 66 6.80 6.13 -7.68
C GLN A 66 7.18 7.42 -6.95
N SER A 67 6.18 8.27 -6.67
CA SER A 67 6.39 9.57 -6.04
C SER A 67 5.58 9.71 -4.76
N PHE A 68 6.26 10.06 -3.68
CA PHE A 68 5.63 10.31 -2.39
C PHE A 68 5.85 11.77 -1.97
N PRO A 69 4.85 12.40 -1.33
CA PRO A 69 4.95 13.78 -0.91
C PRO A 69 6.06 13.96 0.14
N ASN A 70 6.76 15.08 0.07
CA ASN A 70 7.87 15.39 0.97
C ASN A 70 7.45 15.39 2.45
N SER A 71 6.21 15.81 2.76
CA SER A 71 5.68 15.77 4.13
C SER A 71 5.69 14.34 4.71
N LEU A 72 5.29 13.34 3.93
CA LEU A 72 5.30 11.94 4.37
C LEU A 72 6.73 11.40 4.49
N LYS A 73 7.60 11.68 3.50
CA LYS A 73 9.02 11.29 3.55
C LYS A 73 9.70 11.85 4.81
N GLN A 74 9.48 13.12 5.11
CA GLN A 74 10.02 13.78 6.31
C GLN A 74 9.49 13.18 7.61
N CYS A 75 8.18 12.88 7.69
CA CYS A 75 7.59 12.20 8.84
C CYS A 75 8.26 10.83 9.10
N VAL A 76 8.41 10.03 8.04
CA VAL A 76 9.04 8.70 8.12
C VAL A 76 10.50 8.81 8.53
N VAL A 77 11.30 9.63 7.84
CA VAL A 77 12.72 9.80 8.15
C VAL A 77 12.90 10.28 9.59
N LEU A 78 12.19 11.32 10.03
CA LEU A 78 12.35 11.82 11.39
C LEU A 78 11.97 10.77 12.45
N PHE A 79 10.91 10.01 12.23
CA PHE A 79 10.37 9.06 13.20
C PHE A 79 11.12 7.73 13.26
N GLU A 80 11.39 7.14 12.10
CA GLU A 80 12.02 5.82 11.96
C GLU A 80 13.55 5.92 12.00
N ASP A 81 14.14 6.89 11.31
CA ASP A 81 15.59 6.96 11.12
C ASP A 81 16.09 8.38 10.84
N ARG A 82 16.21 9.19 11.91
CA ARG A 82 16.55 10.62 11.81
C ARG A 82 17.83 10.90 11.00
N TYR A 83 18.78 9.98 11.02
CA TYR A 83 20.09 10.15 10.36
C TYR A 83 20.17 9.39 9.03
N PHE A 84 19.03 8.99 8.47
CA PHE A 84 18.93 8.15 7.26
C PHE A 84 19.87 8.58 6.14
N TYR A 85 19.93 9.89 5.85
CA TYR A 85 20.76 10.45 4.77
C TYR A 85 22.26 10.54 5.09
N TYR A 86 22.69 10.25 6.33
CA TYR A 86 24.07 10.44 6.79
C TYR A 86 24.83 9.15 7.07
N HIS A 87 24.18 7.99 7.03
CA HIS A 87 24.83 6.69 7.20
C HIS A 87 24.72 5.85 5.94
N PHE A 88 25.55 4.83 5.81
CA PHE A 88 25.51 3.87 4.70
C PHE A 88 24.90 2.55 5.20
N GLY A 89 23.58 2.38 5.09
CA GLY A 89 22.88 1.15 5.46
C GLY A 89 22.64 0.96 6.95
N VAL A 90 23.67 1.09 7.78
CA VAL A 90 23.60 0.86 9.24
C VAL A 90 24.04 2.10 10.01
N ASN A 91 23.29 2.45 11.05
CA ASN A 91 23.64 3.51 11.98
C ASN A 91 24.28 2.93 13.24
N PHE A 92 25.61 2.82 13.25
CA PHE A 92 26.37 2.28 14.38
C PHE A 92 26.14 3.06 15.68
N ALA A 93 26.03 4.39 15.62
CA ALA A 93 25.73 5.21 16.80
C ALA A 93 24.37 4.84 17.41
N SER A 94 23.37 4.56 16.57
CA SER A 94 22.06 4.08 17.04
C SER A 94 22.13 2.66 17.63
N ILE A 95 22.96 1.77 17.09
CA ILE A 95 23.21 0.43 17.67
C ILE A 95 23.83 0.55 19.05
N PHE A 96 24.92 1.30 19.21
CA PHE A 96 25.58 1.48 20.51
C PHE A 96 24.62 2.12 21.53
N ARG A 97 23.91 3.17 21.13
CA ARG A 97 22.91 3.83 21.99
C ARG A 97 21.81 2.86 22.43
N ALA A 98 21.27 2.05 21.50
CA ALA A 98 20.25 1.06 21.83
C ALA A 98 20.80 -0.03 22.75
N PHE A 99 22.03 -0.50 22.52
CA PHE A 99 22.69 -1.48 23.37
C PHE A 99 22.82 -0.99 24.81
N PHE A 100 23.41 0.19 25.03
CA PHE A 100 23.56 0.76 26.38
C PHE A 100 22.22 1.12 27.04
N HIS A 101 21.20 1.52 26.27
CA HIS A 101 19.86 1.77 26.80
C HIS A 101 19.19 0.47 27.26
N ASN A 102 19.27 -0.58 26.44
CA ASN A 102 18.61 -1.86 26.71
C ASN A 102 19.25 -2.64 27.86
N LEU A 103 20.50 -2.32 28.22
CA LEU A 103 21.15 -2.84 29.44
C LEU A 103 20.66 -2.16 30.72
N ARG A 104 20.15 -0.92 30.63
CA ARG A 104 19.76 -0.11 31.80
C ARG A 104 18.26 0.08 31.96
N SER A 105 17.46 -0.39 31.01
CA SER A 105 16.02 -0.15 30.96
C SER A 105 15.27 -1.35 30.40
N ASP A 106 14.14 -1.69 31.02
CA ASP A 106 13.21 -2.69 30.50
C ASP A 106 12.51 -2.24 29.21
N ASN A 107 12.52 -0.93 28.92
CA ASN A 107 11.96 -0.36 27.70
C ASN A 107 12.95 -0.48 26.55
N ARG A 108 12.87 -1.57 25.79
CA ARG A 108 13.77 -1.81 24.65
C ARG A 108 13.60 -0.77 23.54
N ILE A 109 14.70 -0.16 23.10
CA ILE A 109 14.77 0.70 21.91
C ILE A 109 15.37 -0.10 20.74
N GLY A 110 14.81 0.10 19.55
CA GLY A 110 15.31 -0.49 18.31
C GLY A 110 16.48 0.30 17.71
N ALA A 111 17.32 -0.41 16.94
CA ALA A 111 18.48 0.17 16.24
C ALA A 111 18.44 -0.02 14.72
N SER A 112 17.36 -0.58 14.16
CA SER A 112 17.22 -0.81 12.73
C SER A 112 17.01 0.52 11.99
N THR A 113 17.77 0.73 10.92
CA THR A 113 17.62 1.83 9.97
C THR A 113 16.51 1.54 8.97
N ILE A 114 16.07 2.56 8.21
CA ILE A 114 15.12 2.37 7.11
C ILE A 114 15.65 1.34 6.10
N THR A 115 16.94 1.43 5.72
CA THR A 115 17.57 0.49 4.78
C THR A 115 17.54 -0.96 5.27
N MET A 116 17.83 -1.19 6.56
CA MET A 116 17.71 -2.53 7.16
C MET A 116 16.27 -3.02 7.18
N GLN A 117 15.31 -2.11 7.40
CA GLN A 117 13.89 -2.47 7.32
C GLN A 117 13.49 -2.87 5.90
N VAL A 118 13.98 -2.18 4.87
CA VAL A 118 13.77 -2.55 3.45
C VAL A 118 14.36 -3.93 3.16
N ALA A 119 15.62 -4.16 3.54
CA ALA A 119 16.27 -5.46 3.39
C ALA A 119 15.43 -6.62 3.98
N ARG A 120 14.91 -6.42 5.20
CA ARG A 120 14.06 -7.40 5.87
C ARG A 120 12.71 -7.62 5.17
N MET A 121 12.14 -6.60 4.53
CA MET A 121 10.88 -6.72 3.79
C MET A 121 11.07 -7.39 2.43
N LEU A 122 12.23 -7.20 1.80
CA LEU A 122 12.60 -7.89 0.56
C LEU A 122 12.88 -9.38 0.80
N GLU A 123 13.57 -9.73 1.88
CA GLU A 123 13.88 -11.10 2.26
C GLU A 123 13.36 -11.45 3.68
N PRO A 124 12.05 -11.65 3.85
CA PRO A 124 11.45 -11.98 5.14
C PRO A 124 12.06 -13.23 5.77
N SER A 125 12.35 -13.18 7.06
CA SER A 125 12.92 -14.30 7.80
C SER A 125 12.71 -14.20 9.31
N ASP A 126 12.92 -15.32 10.00
CA ASP A 126 12.75 -15.39 11.45
C ASP A 126 13.71 -14.45 12.19
N ARG A 127 13.29 -14.01 13.38
CA ARG A 127 14.11 -13.13 14.20
C ARG A 127 15.25 -13.93 14.85
N SER A 128 16.43 -13.85 14.24
CA SER A 128 17.66 -14.45 14.76
C SER A 128 18.86 -13.52 14.55
N TYR A 129 19.92 -13.68 15.35
CA TYR A 129 21.15 -12.91 15.16
C TYR A 129 21.79 -13.17 13.78
N LYS A 130 21.70 -14.40 13.27
CA LYS A 130 22.16 -14.76 11.92
C LYS A 130 21.41 -13.98 10.85
N ASN A 131 20.08 -13.95 10.92
CA ASN A 131 19.26 -13.19 9.97
C ASN A 131 19.49 -11.67 10.13
N LYS A 132 19.82 -11.20 11.34
CA LYS A 132 20.20 -9.80 11.55
C LYS A 132 21.49 -9.41 10.85
N ILE A 133 22.49 -10.30 10.83
CA ILE A 133 23.73 -10.10 10.07
C ILE A 133 23.43 -10.07 8.56
N ARG A 134 22.54 -10.96 8.09
CA ARG A 134 22.07 -10.94 6.70
C ARG A 134 21.36 -9.63 6.36
N GLU A 135 20.48 -9.12 7.23
CA GLU A 135 19.84 -7.79 7.04
C GLU A 135 20.88 -6.68 6.90
N ILE A 136 21.95 -6.70 7.70
CA ILE A 136 23.04 -5.72 7.61
C ILE A 136 23.77 -5.83 6.27
N PHE A 137 24.11 -7.05 5.85
CA PHE A 137 24.76 -7.29 4.56
C PHE A 137 23.87 -6.80 3.40
N ARG A 138 22.59 -7.19 3.38
CA ARG A 138 21.61 -6.72 2.38
C ARG A 138 21.40 -5.21 2.42
N ALA A 139 21.48 -4.58 3.59
CA ALA A 139 21.38 -3.12 3.70
C ALA A 139 22.56 -2.40 3.04
N PHE A 140 23.78 -2.93 3.16
CA PHE A 140 24.91 -2.38 2.43
C PHE A 140 24.78 -2.60 0.92
N GLN A 141 24.26 -3.74 0.47
CA GLN A 141 23.99 -3.98 -0.95
C GLN A 141 22.96 -2.97 -1.48
N LEU A 142 21.86 -2.76 -0.75
CA LEU A 142 20.86 -1.75 -1.13
C LEU A 142 21.47 -0.36 -1.32
N GLU A 143 22.40 0.05 -0.46
CA GLU A 143 23.02 1.38 -0.52
C GLU A 143 24.07 1.52 -1.62
N LEU A 144 24.61 0.40 -2.12
CA LEU A 144 25.47 0.39 -3.30
C LEU A 144 24.67 0.47 -4.59
N HIS A 145 23.50 -0.17 -4.63
CA HIS A 145 22.70 -0.32 -5.85
C HIS A 145 21.58 0.72 -6.00
N PHE A 146 21.18 1.38 -4.91
CA PHE A 146 20.09 2.36 -4.90
C PHE A 146 20.48 3.63 -4.16
N SER A 147 19.99 4.76 -4.64
CA SER A 147 20.06 6.04 -3.94
C SER A 147 19.18 6.04 -2.69
N LYS A 148 19.45 6.98 -1.78
CA LYS A 148 18.65 7.16 -0.55
C LYS A 148 17.16 7.36 -0.83
N ASP A 149 16.83 8.13 -1.86
CA ASP A 149 15.43 8.40 -2.19
C ASP A 149 14.74 7.18 -2.79
N GLU A 150 15.46 6.36 -3.57
CA GLU A 150 14.95 5.07 -4.04
C GLU A 150 14.71 4.11 -2.88
N ILE A 151 15.65 4.00 -1.93
CA ILE A 151 15.48 3.16 -0.73
C ILE A 151 14.28 3.64 0.10
N LEU A 152 14.10 4.95 0.26
CA LEU A 152 12.94 5.49 0.97
C LEU A 152 11.63 5.22 0.23
N ASN A 153 11.62 5.30 -1.10
CA ASN A 153 10.46 4.93 -1.91
C ASN A 153 10.15 3.42 -1.80
N LEU A 154 11.18 2.57 -1.81
CA LEU A 154 11.03 1.12 -1.57
C LEU A 154 10.41 0.87 -0.19
N TYR A 155 10.90 1.56 0.85
CA TYR A 155 10.31 1.48 2.18
C TYR A 155 8.83 1.87 2.17
N LEU A 156 8.47 2.99 1.56
CA LEU A 156 7.10 3.48 1.52
C LEU A 156 6.15 2.57 0.75
N ASN A 157 6.64 1.80 -0.22
CA ASN A 157 5.84 0.79 -0.94
C ASN A 157 5.74 -0.54 -0.21
N LEU A 158 6.77 -0.96 0.53
CA LEU A 158 6.84 -2.27 1.18
C LEU A 158 6.34 -2.28 2.62
N ALA A 159 6.34 -1.13 3.29
CA ALA A 159 6.00 -1.05 4.71
C ALA A 159 4.61 -1.62 4.99
N PRO A 160 4.45 -2.50 6.00
CA PRO A 160 3.14 -3.00 6.40
C PRO A 160 2.37 -1.94 7.19
N TYR A 161 1.13 -1.70 6.79
CA TYR A 161 0.23 -0.73 7.45
C TYR A 161 -0.90 -1.40 8.25
N GLY A 162 -0.76 -2.70 8.52
CA GLY A 162 -1.63 -3.48 9.38
C GLY A 162 -2.76 -4.19 8.65
N GLY A 163 -3.17 -5.35 9.17
CA GLY A 163 -4.06 -6.26 8.45
C GLY A 163 -3.41 -6.69 7.13
N ASN A 164 -4.14 -6.54 6.03
CA ASN A 164 -3.70 -6.87 4.68
C ASN A 164 -3.39 -5.62 3.84
N ILE A 165 -2.75 -4.60 4.42
CA ILE A 165 -2.33 -3.38 3.71
C ILE A 165 -0.81 -3.31 3.70
N GLU A 166 -0.23 -3.22 2.50
CA GLU A 166 1.17 -2.90 2.28
C GLU A 166 1.29 -1.64 1.43
N GLY A 167 2.22 -0.77 1.82
CA GLY A 167 2.49 0.48 1.13
C GLY A 167 1.63 1.66 1.58
N ALA A 168 2.25 2.84 1.55
CA ALA A 168 1.66 4.07 2.05
C ALA A 168 0.49 4.54 1.18
N LYS A 169 0.53 4.28 -0.12
CA LYS A 169 -0.55 4.61 -1.07
C LYS A 169 -1.84 3.86 -0.70
N ALA A 170 -1.76 2.55 -0.52
CA ALA A 170 -2.89 1.74 -0.07
C ALA A 170 -3.37 2.18 1.31
N ALA A 171 -2.45 2.44 2.24
CA ALA A 171 -2.81 2.92 3.58
C ALA A 171 -3.53 4.28 3.56
N SER A 172 -3.08 5.23 2.74
CA SER A 172 -3.72 6.54 2.54
C SER A 172 -5.18 6.38 2.11
N PHE A 173 -5.43 5.53 1.13
CA PHE A 173 -6.78 5.23 0.67
C PHE A 173 -7.62 4.57 1.76
N PHE A 174 -7.14 3.50 2.39
CA PHE A 174 -7.95 2.73 3.35
C PHE A 174 -8.20 3.44 4.68
N TYR A 175 -7.30 4.32 5.11
CA TYR A 175 -7.46 5.04 6.37
C TYR A 175 -8.07 6.42 6.21
N PHE A 176 -7.87 7.08 5.06
CA PHE A 176 -8.31 8.47 4.87
C PHE A 176 -9.18 8.70 3.63
N GLY A 177 -9.20 7.77 2.69
CA GLY A 177 -9.93 7.92 1.43
C GLY A 177 -9.34 9.01 0.55
N LYS A 178 -8.01 9.18 0.64
CA LYS A 178 -7.28 10.28 0.02
C LYS A 178 -6.11 9.81 -0.81
N GLU A 179 -5.80 10.60 -1.82
CA GLU A 179 -4.52 10.51 -2.51
C GLU A 179 -3.37 10.98 -1.62
N LEU A 180 -2.16 10.49 -1.87
CA LEU A 180 -0.99 10.80 -1.03
C LEU A 180 -0.73 12.31 -0.94
N ASN A 181 -0.89 13.03 -2.06
CA ASN A 181 -0.65 14.47 -2.13
C ASN A 181 -1.71 15.32 -1.39
N GLU A 182 -2.82 14.71 -0.98
CA GLU A 182 -3.91 15.37 -0.24
C GLU A 182 -3.82 15.16 1.28
N LEU A 183 -2.78 14.44 1.72
CA LEU A 183 -2.54 14.16 3.12
C LEU A 183 -2.14 15.43 3.87
N SER A 184 -2.81 15.67 5.01
CA SER A 184 -2.35 16.67 5.97
C SER A 184 -1.08 16.19 6.69
N TYR A 185 -0.38 17.10 7.38
CA TYR A 185 0.74 16.71 8.26
C TYR A 185 0.32 15.73 9.36
N ALA A 186 -0.92 15.85 9.86
CA ALA A 186 -1.45 14.93 10.86
C ALA A 186 -1.61 13.52 10.28
N GLN A 187 -2.16 13.42 9.08
CA GLN A 187 -2.36 12.15 8.39
C GLN A 187 -1.02 11.53 7.95
N ALA A 188 -0.08 12.32 7.43
CA ALA A 188 1.27 11.87 7.12
C ALA A 188 2.03 11.36 8.38
N ALA A 189 1.90 12.07 9.51
CA ALA A 189 2.46 11.65 10.79
C ALA A 189 1.81 10.36 11.34
N LEU A 190 0.50 10.18 11.14
CA LEU A 190 -0.16 8.91 11.45
C LEU A 190 0.43 7.78 10.61
N LEU A 191 0.47 7.92 9.27
CA LEU A 191 1.03 6.90 8.38
C LEU A 191 2.47 6.54 8.77
N SER A 192 3.33 7.51 9.07
CA SER A 192 4.72 7.21 9.44
C SER A 192 4.87 6.39 10.73
N THR A 193 3.84 6.33 11.58
CA THR A 193 3.91 5.63 12.87
C THR A 193 3.28 4.24 12.87
N ILE A 194 2.47 3.92 11.86
CA ILE A 194 1.81 2.61 11.76
C ILE A 194 2.83 1.47 11.56
N PRO A 195 3.81 1.57 10.63
CA PRO A 195 4.75 0.47 10.35
C PRO A 195 5.53 -0.06 11.55
N LYS A 196 5.77 0.77 12.57
CA LYS A 196 6.45 0.39 13.81
C LYS A 196 5.76 -0.77 14.55
N ASN A 197 4.43 -0.78 14.57
CA ASN A 197 3.64 -1.87 15.13
C ASN A 197 2.32 -1.99 14.35
N PRO A 198 2.35 -2.57 13.13
CA PRO A 198 1.31 -2.39 12.13
C PRO A 198 -0.08 -2.80 12.63
N ASN A 199 -0.18 -3.91 13.35
CA ASN A 199 -1.47 -4.43 13.83
C ASN A 199 -1.98 -3.77 15.12
N LYS A 200 -1.09 -3.19 15.93
CA LYS A 200 -1.47 -2.43 17.14
C LYS A 200 -1.83 -0.98 16.81
N ASN A 201 -1.11 -0.39 15.85
CA ASN A 201 -1.19 1.03 15.50
C ASN A 201 -2.22 1.33 14.41
N ARG A 202 -3.00 0.34 13.96
CA ARG A 202 -4.07 0.55 12.97
C ARG A 202 -5.04 1.62 13.48
N LEU A 203 -5.51 2.50 12.60
CA LEU A 203 -6.42 3.57 13.00
C LEU A 203 -7.80 3.04 13.39
N ASP A 204 -8.21 1.88 12.86
CA ASP A 204 -9.46 1.21 13.22
C ASP A 204 -9.36 0.38 14.53
N ARG A 205 -8.33 0.63 15.35
CA ARG A 205 -8.14 0.01 16.66
C ARG A 205 -7.82 1.04 17.73
N VAL A 206 -8.26 0.76 18.96
CA VAL A 206 -7.90 1.58 20.12
C VAL A 206 -6.41 1.40 20.43
N SER A 207 -5.66 2.49 20.35
CA SER A 207 -4.22 2.49 20.57
C SER A 207 -3.72 3.89 20.95
N ASN A 208 -2.44 3.98 21.33
CA ASN A 208 -1.78 5.25 21.64
C ASN A 208 -1.31 6.01 20.37
N ILE A 209 -1.95 5.78 19.22
CA ILE A 209 -1.51 6.32 17.94
C ILE A 209 -1.58 7.85 17.89
N ASN A 210 -2.51 8.47 18.62
CA ASN A 210 -2.60 9.93 18.69
C ASN A 210 -1.40 10.56 19.40
N ALA A 211 -0.85 9.92 20.45
CA ALA A 211 0.38 10.42 21.07
C ALA A 211 1.59 10.23 20.15
N LEU A 212 1.63 9.14 19.37
CA LEU A 212 2.65 8.93 18.34
C LEU A 212 2.58 10.00 17.24
N LYS A 213 1.37 10.29 16.73
CA LYS A 213 1.09 11.40 15.81
C LYS A 213 1.65 12.72 16.36
N ASN A 214 1.25 13.08 17.58
CA ASN A 214 1.66 14.34 18.21
C ASN A 214 3.17 14.41 18.45
N ARG A 215 3.82 13.28 18.72
CA ARG A 215 5.28 13.19 18.82
C ARG A 215 5.95 13.49 17.48
N VAL A 216 5.49 12.91 16.38
CA VAL A 216 6.05 13.17 15.04
C VAL A 216 5.84 14.62 14.62
N ILE A 217 4.64 15.17 14.84
CA ILE A 217 4.34 16.58 14.56
C ILE A 217 5.27 17.52 15.35
N LYS A 218 5.53 17.21 16.62
CA LYS A 218 6.51 17.96 17.44
C LYS A 218 7.94 17.84 16.90
N MET A 219 8.29 16.70 16.31
CA MET A 219 9.60 16.51 15.69
C MET A 219 9.74 17.33 14.40
N LEU A 220 8.71 17.40 13.56
CA LEU A 220 8.67 18.28 12.38
C LEU A 220 8.88 19.74 12.76
N TYR A 221 8.13 20.22 13.77
CA TYR A 221 8.24 21.60 14.24
C TYR A 221 9.63 21.92 14.79
N LYS A 222 10.20 21.05 15.64
CA LYS A 222 11.55 21.22 16.17
C LYS A 222 12.65 21.17 15.12
N ALA A 223 12.38 20.52 13.99
CA ALA A 223 13.29 20.46 12.84
C ALA A 223 13.08 21.65 11.87
N ASN A 224 12.24 22.63 12.21
CA ASN A 224 11.86 23.76 11.36
C ASN A 224 11.30 23.36 9.99
N LEU A 225 10.69 22.16 9.88
CA LEU A 225 10.06 21.68 8.65
C LEU A 225 8.61 22.17 8.50
N ILE A 226 8.00 22.61 9.59
CA ILE A 226 6.67 23.21 9.64
C ILE A 226 6.67 24.42 10.58
N ASP A 227 5.81 25.39 10.31
CA ASP A 227 5.64 26.57 11.15
C ASP A 227 4.73 26.29 12.36
N LEU A 228 4.62 27.28 13.27
CA LEU A 228 3.78 27.16 14.47
C LEU A 228 2.30 26.98 14.13
N SER A 229 1.82 27.59 13.03
CA SER A 229 0.43 27.46 12.58
C SER A 229 0.12 26.04 12.14
N ALA A 230 0.93 25.45 11.25
CA ALA A 230 0.79 24.08 10.80
C ALA A 230 0.95 23.08 11.94
N PHE A 231 1.89 23.32 12.87
CA PHE A 231 2.05 22.52 14.08
C PHE A 231 0.76 22.47 14.92
N LYS A 232 0.19 23.64 15.25
CA LYS A 232 -1.05 23.71 16.03
C LYS A 232 -2.23 23.05 15.31
N ARG A 233 -2.40 23.31 14.00
CA ARG A 233 -3.44 22.69 13.17
C ARG A 233 -3.32 21.17 13.14
N ALA A 234 -2.13 20.64 12.88
CA ALA A 234 -1.90 19.21 12.80
C ALA A 234 -2.11 18.49 14.15
N GLN A 235 -1.78 19.13 15.28
CA GLN A 235 -2.05 18.57 16.60
C GLN A 235 -3.55 18.46 16.87
N ALA A 236 -4.29 19.53 16.57
CA ALA A 236 -5.73 19.62 16.78
C ALA A 236 -6.56 18.78 15.79
N GLU A 237 -6.00 18.41 14.65
CA GLU A 237 -6.69 17.63 13.62
C GLU A 237 -7.16 16.26 14.17
N PRO A 238 -8.48 16.01 14.20
CA PRO A 238 -9.01 14.73 14.59
C PRO A 238 -8.78 13.71 13.47
N PHE A 239 -8.72 12.43 13.83
CA PHE A 239 -8.81 11.34 12.85
C PHE A 239 -9.94 10.41 13.22
N LYS A 240 -10.51 9.75 12.21
CA LYS A 240 -11.57 8.77 12.41
C LYS A 240 -10.94 7.41 12.67
N ASN A 241 -11.45 6.70 13.68
CA ASN A 241 -11.02 5.33 13.98
C ASN A 241 -11.73 4.31 13.10
N VAL A 242 -11.66 4.48 11.79
CA VAL A 242 -12.34 3.60 10.82
C VAL A 242 -11.42 3.25 9.68
N ARG A 243 -11.61 2.03 9.17
CA ARG A 243 -11.01 1.59 7.91
C ARG A 243 -12.10 1.58 6.85
N ILE A 244 -11.85 2.29 5.75
CA ILE A 244 -12.73 2.35 4.59
C ILE A 244 -12.83 0.95 3.98
N ARG A 245 -14.02 0.57 3.54
CA ARG A 245 -14.23 -0.71 2.86
C ARG A 245 -13.83 -0.60 1.40
N ALA A 246 -13.26 -1.67 0.86
CA ALA A 246 -12.99 -1.76 -0.57
C ALA A 246 -14.29 -1.58 -1.36
N VAL A 247 -14.20 -0.86 -2.48
CA VAL A 247 -15.34 -0.62 -3.35
C VAL A 247 -15.55 -1.85 -4.23
N VAL A 248 -16.76 -2.40 -4.23
CA VAL A 248 -17.10 -3.62 -4.98
C VAL A 248 -18.44 -3.45 -5.67
N ASN A 249 -18.45 -2.75 -6.81
CA ASN A 249 -19.60 -2.65 -7.71
C ASN A 249 -19.32 -3.41 -9.01
N ALA A 250 -20.37 -3.80 -9.74
CA ALA A 250 -20.26 -4.46 -11.04
C ALA A 250 -19.29 -5.67 -11.04
N GLY A 251 -19.41 -6.56 -10.05
CA GLY A 251 -18.40 -7.60 -9.80
C GLY A 251 -18.09 -8.48 -11.00
N ASP A 252 -19.13 -8.92 -11.73
CA ASP A 252 -18.98 -9.75 -12.92
C ASP A 252 -18.28 -9.02 -14.07
N TYR A 253 -18.62 -7.75 -14.32
CA TYR A 253 -17.91 -6.92 -15.30
C TYR A 253 -16.45 -6.74 -14.89
N ALA A 254 -16.20 -6.44 -13.62
CA ALA A 254 -14.85 -6.26 -13.10
C ALA A 254 -14.01 -7.53 -13.24
N ASN A 255 -14.60 -8.72 -13.04
CA ASN A 255 -13.93 -10.00 -13.27
C ASN A 255 -13.40 -10.11 -14.71
N VAL A 256 -14.23 -9.76 -15.70
CA VAL A 256 -13.85 -9.78 -17.11
C VAL A 256 -12.83 -8.69 -17.42
N ALA A 257 -13.05 -7.47 -16.93
CA ALA A 257 -12.13 -6.35 -17.13
C ALA A 257 -10.72 -6.70 -16.62
N PHE A 258 -10.60 -7.22 -15.40
CA PHE A 258 -9.33 -7.61 -14.81
C PHE A 258 -8.64 -8.80 -15.49
N LYS A 259 -9.41 -9.71 -16.11
CA LYS A 259 -8.85 -10.80 -16.93
C LYS A 259 -8.24 -10.25 -18.22
N ASN A 260 -8.83 -9.20 -18.79
CA ASN A 260 -8.36 -8.52 -19.99
C ASN A 260 -7.43 -7.33 -19.69
N GLN A 261 -6.92 -7.21 -18.46
CA GLN A 261 -6.00 -6.13 -18.04
C GLN A 261 -6.57 -4.71 -18.22
N ILE A 262 -7.90 -4.55 -18.16
CA ILE A 262 -8.58 -3.27 -18.23
C ILE A 262 -8.66 -2.66 -16.84
N SER A 263 -8.10 -1.46 -16.67
CA SER A 263 -8.16 -0.65 -15.44
C SER A 263 -9.15 0.52 -15.53
N LYS A 264 -9.54 0.94 -16.73
CA LYS A 264 -10.54 2.00 -16.96
C LYS A 264 -11.67 1.49 -17.85
N ALA A 265 -12.89 1.51 -17.34
CA ALA A 265 -14.09 1.06 -18.04
C ALA A 265 -14.86 2.22 -18.71
N SER A 266 -15.74 1.87 -19.65
CA SER A 266 -16.78 2.78 -20.18
C SER A 266 -17.98 2.94 -19.24
N LEU A 267 -18.00 2.19 -18.14
CA LEU A 267 -19.06 2.25 -17.14
C LEU A 267 -19.19 3.65 -16.52
N ASP A 268 -20.42 4.00 -16.18
CA ASP A 268 -20.77 5.16 -15.36
C ASP A 268 -21.19 4.67 -13.97
N LEU A 269 -20.47 5.10 -12.93
CA LEU A 269 -20.70 4.61 -11.57
C LEU A 269 -22.08 5.00 -11.02
N ASN A 270 -22.61 6.17 -11.40
CA ASN A 270 -23.92 6.63 -10.93
C ASN A 270 -25.02 5.82 -11.61
N LEU A 271 -24.96 5.67 -12.94
CA LEU A 271 -25.89 4.83 -13.69
C LEU A 271 -25.87 3.37 -13.18
N GLN A 272 -24.68 2.85 -12.88
CA GLN A 272 -24.51 1.51 -12.30
C GLN A 272 -25.25 1.35 -10.97
N LYS A 273 -25.15 2.35 -10.08
CA LYS A 273 -25.83 2.35 -8.76
C LYS A 273 -27.34 2.48 -8.92
N ASP A 274 -27.78 3.39 -9.78
CA ASP A 274 -29.20 3.62 -10.05
C ASP A 274 -29.87 2.39 -10.65
N MET A 275 -29.22 1.76 -11.63
CA MET A 275 -29.68 0.50 -12.22
C MET A 275 -29.80 -0.62 -11.19
N LEU A 276 -28.86 -0.71 -10.23
CA LEU A 276 -28.90 -1.71 -9.16
C LEU A 276 -30.05 -1.46 -8.20
N LYS A 277 -30.32 -0.19 -7.87
CA LYS A 277 -31.46 0.18 -7.04
C LYS A 277 -32.78 -0.20 -7.73
N ILE A 278 -32.95 0.20 -9.00
CA ILE A 278 -34.15 -0.11 -9.79
C ILE A 278 -34.39 -1.62 -9.87
N LEU A 279 -33.35 -2.41 -10.15
CA LEU A 279 -33.46 -3.86 -10.22
C LEU A 279 -33.85 -4.48 -8.87
N LYS A 280 -33.26 -4.02 -7.77
CA LYS A 280 -33.59 -4.53 -6.42
C LYS A 280 -35.05 -4.20 -6.05
N ASP A 281 -35.50 -3.00 -6.35
CA ASP A 281 -36.88 -2.57 -6.09
C ASP A 281 -37.86 -3.38 -6.94
N ALA A 282 -37.57 -3.59 -8.23
CA ALA A 282 -38.39 -4.42 -9.11
C ALA A 282 -38.45 -5.89 -8.64
N MET A 283 -37.32 -6.43 -8.18
CA MET A 283 -37.24 -7.82 -7.69
C MET A 283 -38.07 -8.05 -6.43
N PHE A 284 -38.27 -7.02 -5.59
CA PHE A 284 -39.18 -7.13 -4.45
C PHE A 284 -40.61 -7.49 -4.89
N SER A 285 -41.11 -6.86 -5.95
CA SER A 285 -42.44 -7.17 -6.51
C SER A 285 -42.46 -8.48 -7.31
N LEU A 286 -41.40 -8.77 -8.07
CA LEU A 286 -41.34 -9.95 -8.93
C LEU A 286 -41.12 -11.25 -8.14
N LYS A 287 -40.60 -11.18 -6.91
CA LYS A 287 -40.45 -12.35 -6.04
C LYS A 287 -41.79 -13.05 -5.77
N ALA A 288 -42.88 -12.30 -5.66
CA ALA A 288 -44.24 -12.86 -5.53
C ALA A 288 -44.69 -13.65 -6.78
N LYS A 289 -44.02 -13.47 -7.92
CA LYS A 289 -44.25 -14.19 -9.18
C LYS A 289 -43.19 -15.26 -9.44
N ASN A 290 -42.51 -15.74 -8.40
CA ASN A 290 -41.43 -16.73 -8.47
C ASN A 290 -40.21 -16.29 -9.29
N ALA A 291 -39.99 -14.99 -9.48
CA ALA A 291 -38.73 -14.49 -10.03
C ALA A 291 -37.69 -14.39 -8.91
N ASN A 292 -36.60 -15.15 -9.04
CA ASN A 292 -35.53 -15.21 -8.03
C ASN A 292 -34.26 -14.50 -8.46
N ASN A 293 -34.18 -14.02 -9.72
CA ASN A 293 -33.03 -13.26 -10.17
C ASN A 293 -33.36 -12.29 -11.31
N ALA A 294 -32.55 -11.24 -11.44
CA ALA A 294 -32.57 -10.29 -12.54
C ALA A 294 -31.15 -9.81 -12.87
N ALA A 295 -30.97 -9.49 -14.14
CA ALA A 295 -29.76 -8.93 -14.71
C ALA A 295 -30.12 -7.79 -15.66
N ALA A 296 -29.22 -6.82 -15.81
CA ALA A 296 -29.39 -5.75 -16.79
C ALA A 296 -28.05 -5.29 -17.36
N VAL A 297 -28.09 -4.87 -18.62
CA VAL A 297 -26.96 -4.29 -19.34
C VAL A 297 -27.47 -3.05 -20.06
N VAL A 298 -26.75 -1.95 -19.94
CA VAL A 298 -27.03 -0.71 -20.69
C VAL A 298 -25.86 -0.45 -21.63
N ILE A 299 -26.18 -0.21 -22.90
CA ILE A 299 -25.20 0.01 -23.97
C ILE A 299 -25.41 1.43 -24.51
N ASP A 300 -24.33 2.17 -24.69
CA ASP A 300 -24.33 3.39 -25.50
C ASP A 300 -24.39 2.99 -26.98
N ASN A 301 -25.54 3.19 -27.63
CA ASN A 301 -25.76 2.78 -29.02
C ASN A 301 -24.84 3.46 -30.04
N LYS A 302 -24.34 4.68 -29.74
CA LYS A 302 -23.43 5.38 -30.65
C LYS A 302 -22.01 4.83 -30.54
N LYS A 303 -21.57 4.54 -29.31
CA LYS A 303 -20.21 4.06 -29.02
C LYS A 303 -20.09 2.55 -29.00
N MET A 304 -21.21 1.83 -29.01
CA MET A 304 -21.32 0.38 -28.82
C MET A 304 -20.56 -0.11 -27.57
N SER A 305 -20.60 0.69 -26.50
CA SER A 305 -19.89 0.41 -25.24
C SER A 305 -20.85 0.16 -24.10
N VAL A 306 -20.55 -0.80 -23.24
CA VAL A 306 -21.32 -1.05 -22.00
C VAL A 306 -21.10 0.10 -21.02
N VAL A 307 -22.18 0.75 -20.58
CA VAL A 307 -22.15 1.89 -19.64
C VAL A 307 -22.71 1.56 -18.26
N ALA A 308 -23.47 0.47 -18.13
CA ALA A 308 -23.84 -0.13 -16.86
C ALA A 308 -24.02 -1.64 -17.03
N PHE A 309 -23.58 -2.43 -16.05
CA PHE A 309 -23.63 -3.88 -16.09
C PHE A 309 -23.97 -4.49 -14.72
N ILE A 310 -25.10 -5.19 -14.62
CA ILE A 310 -25.48 -5.96 -13.43
C ILE A 310 -25.69 -7.40 -13.86
N GLY A 311 -24.73 -8.23 -13.44
CA GLY A 311 -24.78 -9.67 -13.69
C GLY A 311 -25.87 -10.36 -12.88
N SER A 312 -26.13 -9.90 -11.65
CA SER A 312 -27.19 -10.39 -10.76
C SER A 312 -27.59 -9.27 -9.82
N HIS A 313 -28.88 -9.08 -9.57
CA HIS A 313 -29.39 -8.07 -8.62
C HIS A 313 -28.92 -8.32 -7.17
N ASP A 314 -28.66 -9.59 -6.82
CA ASP A 314 -28.10 -10.03 -5.56
C ASP A 314 -26.84 -10.88 -5.81
N GLU A 315 -25.68 -10.35 -5.41
CA GLU A 315 -24.39 -11.03 -5.55
C GLU A 315 -24.14 -12.05 -4.43
N ARG A 316 -25.00 -12.13 -3.41
CA ARG A 316 -24.91 -13.02 -2.24
C ARG A 316 -26.10 -13.98 -2.11
N ALA A 317 -26.93 -14.09 -3.14
CA ALA A 317 -28.09 -14.96 -3.14
C ALA A 317 -27.69 -16.42 -2.85
N ARG A 318 -28.43 -17.08 -1.94
CA ARG A 318 -28.20 -18.49 -1.56
C ARG A 318 -28.42 -19.44 -2.73
N ASP A 319 -29.33 -19.08 -3.64
CA ASP A 319 -29.70 -19.89 -4.82
C ASP A 319 -28.71 -19.73 -5.99
N GLY A 320 -27.58 -19.06 -5.77
CA GLY A 320 -26.51 -18.87 -6.75
C GLY A 320 -26.63 -17.59 -7.60
N LYS A 321 -25.54 -17.26 -8.30
CA LYS A 321 -25.45 -16.11 -9.20
C LYS A 321 -25.95 -16.48 -10.58
N ASN A 322 -26.93 -15.75 -11.10
CA ASN A 322 -27.33 -15.84 -12.50
C ASN A 322 -26.56 -14.84 -13.35
N SER A 323 -25.24 -15.02 -13.50
CA SER A 323 -24.41 -14.06 -14.24
C SER A 323 -24.91 -13.88 -15.67
N ALA A 324 -25.33 -12.66 -16.01
CA ALA A 324 -25.79 -12.27 -17.35
C ALA A 324 -24.80 -12.62 -18.48
N LEU A 325 -23.51 -12.78 -18.16
CA LEU A 325 -22.46 -13.12 -19.12
C LEU A 325 -22.48 -14.58 -19.57
N ASN A 326 -22.81 -15.50 -18.65
CA ASN A 326 -22.55 -16.93 -18.83
C ASN A 326 -23.84 -17.75 -18.97
N MET A 327 -24.98 -17.18 -18.60
CA MET A 327 -26.22 -17.93 -18.52
C MET A 327 -27.07 -17.76 -19.77
N LYS A 328 -27.11 -18.81 -20.61
CA LYS A 328 -28.03 -18.88 -21.74
C LYS A 328 -29.47 -18.96 -21.24
N ARG A 329 -30.34 -18.11 -21.77
CA ARG A 329 -31.79 -18.11 -21.49
C ARG A 329 -32.56 -18.11 -22.81
N ASN A 330 -33.78 -18.64 -22.78
CA ASN A 330 -34.68 -18.49 -23.92
C ASN A 330 -34.98 -17.00 -24.12
N THR A 331 -34.65 -16.50 -25.31
CA THR A 331 -34.82 -15.09 -25.70
C THR A 331 -36.26 -14.75 -26.05
N GLY A 332 -37.14 -15.75 -26.22
CA GLY A 332 -38.54 -15.56 -26.58
C GLY A 332 -38.69 -14.73 -27.86
N SER A 333 -39.61 -13.76 -27.84
CA SER A 333 -39.87 -12.91 -29.01
C SER A 333 -38.80 -11.84 -29.28
N THR A 334 -37.76 -11.70 -28.47
CA THR A 334 -36.75 -10.62 -28.63
C THR A 334 -35.88 -10.78 -29.88
N LEU A 335 -35.83 -11.97 -30.50
CA LEU A 335 -35.09 -12.21 -31.74
C LEU A 335 -35.88 -11.89 -33.02
N LYS A 336 -37.20 -11.65 -32.92
CA LYS A 336 -38.06 -11.40 -34.09
C LYS A 336 -37.55 -10.29 -35.01
N PRO A 337 -37.08 -9.12 -34.52
CA PRO A 337 -36.59 -8.06 -35.40
C PRO A 337 -35.46 -8.50 -36.34
N PHE A 338 -34.56 -9.40 -35.90
CA PHE A 338 -33.45 -9.91 -36.71
C PHE A 338 -33.87 -10.95 -37.76
N ILE A 339 -35.09 -11.50 -37.63
CA ILE A 339 -35.67 -12.44 -38.59
C ILE A 339 -36.39 -11.67 -39.71
N TYR A 340 -36.92 -10.48 -39.41
CA TYR A 340 -37.67 -9.64 -40.35
C TYR A 340 -36.81 -8.56 -41.04
N SER A 341 -35.60 -8.30 -40.52
CA SER A 341 -34.60 -7.40 -41.12
C SER A 341 -33.75 -8.13 -42.14
#